data_AF-A0A6J6FGW1-F1
#
_entry.id   AF-A0A6J6FGW1-F1
#
_cell.length_a   1.000
_cell.length_b   1.000
_cell.length_c   1.000
_cell.angle_alpha   90.00
_cell.angle_beta   90.00
_cell.angle_gamma   90.00
#
_symmetry.space_group_name_H-M   'P 1'
#
loop_
_entity.id
_entity.type
_entity.pdbx_description
1 polymer ?
#
loop_
_entity_poly.entity_id
_entity_poly.type
_entity_poly.pdbx_seq_one_letter_code
_entity_poly.pdbx_strand_id
1 'polypeptide(L)'
;MAPALVLTALVALASFDKFADASDATKFLAVGVAAITGILSMMSQYAAVREGQAVLVDLKSVKSKSELGKQIAGSGDFLKISAAAIIGFGFAVFALVVWSILG
;
A
#
# COMPACT_ATOMS: atom_id res chain seq x y z
N MET A 1 12.36 4.80 -5.29
CA MET A 1 11.21 5.34 -6.04
C MET A 1 9.96 5.14 -5.20
N ALA A 2 9.12 6.15 -5.04
CA ALA A 2 7.85 5.97 -4.34
C ALA A 2 6.95 5.01 -5.15
N PRO A 3 6.28 4.04 -4.53
CA PRO A 3 5.35 3.12 -5.20
C PRO A 3 4.32 3.83 -6.09
N ALA A 4 3.86 5.01 -5.65
CA ALA A 4 2.96 5.86 -6.42
C ALA A 4 3.57 6.30 -7.77
N LEU A 5 4.87 6.59 -7.83
CA LEU A 5 5.54 6.97 -9.08
C LEU A 5 5.60 5.79 -10.06
N VAL A 6 5.87 4.57 -9.57
CA VAL A 6 5.88 3.35 -10.40
C VAL A 6 4.48 3.09 -10.95
N LEU A 7 3.45 3.12 -10.10
CA LEU A 7 2.07 2.94 -10.54
C LEU A 7 1.63 4.02 -11.53
N THR A 8 1.98 5.29 -11.28
CA THR A 8 1.65 6.41 -12.20
C THR A 8 2.30 6.21 -13.56
N ALA A 9 3.57 5.82 -13.60
CA ALA A 9 4.28 5.55 -14.84
C ALA A 9 3.63 4.38 -15.61
N LEU A 10 3.27 3.29 -14.91
CA LEU A 10 2.60 2.14 -15.53
C LEU A 10 1.21 2.49 -16.07
N VAL A 11 0.42 3.27 -15.33
CA VAL A 11 -0.89 3.76 -15.79
C VAL A 11 -0.74 4.64 -17.04
N ALA A 12 0.24 5.55 -17.06
CA ALA A 12 0.49 6.39 -18.22
C ALA A 12 0.92 5.56 -19.44
N LEU A 13 1.85 4.61 -19.26
CA LEU A 13 2.32 3.73 -20.34
C LEU A 13 1.21 2.83 -20.88
N ALA A 14 0.36 2.28 -20.01
CA ALA A 14 -0.81 1.50 -20.40
C ALA A 14 -1.84 2.36 -21.14
N SER A 15 -2.09 3.60 -20.71
CA SER A 15 -3.03 4.52 -21.37
C SER A 15 -2.58 4.93 -22.79
N PHE A 16 -1.27 4.90 -23.06
CA PHE A 16 -0.71 5.15 -24.39
C PHE A 16 -0.45 3.88 -25.21
N ASP A 17 -1.02 2.75 -24.78
CA ASP A 17 -0.95 1.45 -25.44
C ASP A 17 0.49 0.93 -25.66
N LYS A 18 1.45 1.40 -24.85
CA LYS A 18 2.87 1.06 -25.00
C LYS A 18 3.20 -0.39 -24.70
N PHE A 19 2.28 -1.11 -24.06
CA PHE A 19 2.43 -2.53 -23.81
C PHE A 19 1.92 -3.40 -24.95
N ALA A 20 1.06 -2.93 -25.85
CA ALA A 20 0.51 -3.76 -26.94
C ALA A 20 1.61 -4.38 -27.81
N ASP A 21 2.57 -3.56 -28.24
CA ASP A 21 3.69 -3.97 -29.09
C ASP A 21 4.94 -4.42 -28.31
N ALA A 22 4.88 -4.46 -26.98
CA ALA A 22 6.01 -4.82 -26.15
C ALA A 22 6.23 -6.34 -26.10
N SER A 23 7.49 -6.77 -26.02
CA SER A 23 7.82 -8.19 -25.83
C SER A 23 7.24 -8.73 -24.52
N ASP A 24 6.92 -10.03 -24.47
CA ASP A 24 6.44 -10.69 -23.27
C ASP A 24 7.39 -10.49 -22.08
N ALA A 25 8.70 -10.58 -22.33
CA ALA A 25 9.72 -10.31 -21.32
C ALA A 25 9.59 -8.90 -20.72
N THR A 26 9.29 -7.88 -21.53
CA THR A 26 9.07 -6.51 -21.07
C THR A 26 7.81 -6.38 -20.23
N LYS A 27 6.71 -7.03 -20.66
CA LYS A 27 5.44 -7.04 -19.92
C LYS A 27 5.60 -7.70 -18.55
N PHE A 28 6.23 -8.87 -18.49
CA PHE A 28 6.49 -9.56 -17.22
C PHE A 28 7.47 -8.80 -16.33
N LEU A 29 8.47 -8.12 -16.90
CA LEU A 29 9.36 -7.24 -16.15
C LEU A 29 8.58 -6.08 -15.52
N ALA A 30 7.67 -5.44 -16.26
CA ALA A 30 6.85 -4.34 -15.76
C ALA A 30 5.94 -4.79 -14.61
N VAL A 31 5.29 -5.95 -14.75
CA VAL A 31 4.49 -6.57 -13.67
C VAL A 31 5.35 -6.91 -12.47
N GLY A 32 6.54 -7.49 -12.67
CA GLY A 32 7.48 -7.84 -11.60
C GLY A 32 7.96 -6.62 -10.81
N VAL A 33 8.30 -5.53 -11.50
CA VAL A 33 8.69 -4.25 -10.87
C VAL A 33 7.53 -3.66 -10.07
N ALA A 34 6.30 -3.71 -10.60
CA ALA A 34 5.10 -3.28 -9.89
C ALA A 34 4.88 -4.10 -8.62
N ALA A 35 4.99 -5.43 -8.72
CA ALA A 35 4.81 -6.37 -7.61
C ALA A 35 5.81 -6.11 -6.48
N ILE A 36 7.11 -6.06 -6.81
CA ILE A 36 8.17 -5.87 -5.81
C ILE A 36 8.02 -4.51 -5.13
N THR A 37 7.79 -3.45 -5.90
CA THR A 37 7.62 -2.10 -5.33
C THR A 37 6.37 -2.04 -4.45
N GLY A 38 5.28 -2.68 -4.86
CA GLY A 38 4.04 -2.79 -4.07
C GLY A 38 4.24 -3.56 -2.76
N ILE A 39 4.92 -4.70 -2.79
CA ILE A 39 5.21 -5.51 -1.58
C ILE A 39 6.07 -4.72 -0.59
N LEU A 40 7.14 -4.08 -1.06
CA LEU A 40 7.98 -3.22 -0.21
C LEU A 40 7.16 -2.10 0.43
N SER A 41 6.25 -1.47 -0.32
CA SER A 41 5.33 -0.46 0.19
C SER A 41 4.42 -1.00 1.30
N MET A 42 3.79 -2.14 1.05
CA MET A 42 2.85 -2.75 2.00
C MET A 42 3.56 -3.14 3.29
N MET A 43 4.80 -3.64 3.22
CA MET A 43 5.60 -3.91 4.42
C MET A 43 5.86 -2.64 5.23
N SER A 44 6.26 -1.54 4.59
CA SER A 44 6.47 -0.26 5.28
C SER A 44 5.19 0.29 5.91
N GLN A 45 4.07 0.21 5.20
CA GLN A 45 2.77 0.66 5.72
C GLN A 45 2.30 -0.22 6.88
N TYR A 46 2.48 -1.54 6.80
CA TYR A 46 2.17 -2.46 7.89
C TYR A 46 3.06 -2.23 9.12
N ALA A 47 4.35 -1.94 8.92
CA ALA A 47 5.25 -1.54 10.01
C ALA A 47 4.74 -0.28 10.72
N ALA A 48 4.32 0.73 9.97
CA ALA A 48 3.72 1.95 10.53
C ALA A 48 2.43 1.67 11.32
N VAL A 49 1.57 0.76 10.84
CA VAL A 49 0.37 0.34 11.60
C VAL A 49 0.77 -0.33 12.91
N ARG A 50 1.76 -1.23 12.90
CA ARG A 50 2.27 -1.93 14.09
C ARG A 50 2.88 -0.96 15.10
N GLU A 51 3.68 0.00 14.62
CA GLU A 51 4.25 1.06 15.46
C GLU A 51 3.15 1.93 16.07
N GLY A 52 2.14 2.32 15.28
CA GLY A 52 0.96 3.02 15.77
C GLY A 52 0.24 2.23 16.87
N GLN A 53 0.06 0.91 16.70
CA GLN A 53 -0.54 0.06 17.72
C GLN A 53 0.29 0.01 19.01
N ALA A 54 1.62 -0.04 18.92
CA ALA A 54 2.49 0.00 20.09
C ALA A 54 2.34 1.33 20.85
N VAL A 55 2.29 2.46 20.13
CA VAL A 55 2.02 3.78 20.71
C VAL A 55 0.64 3.82 21.38
N LEU A 56 -0.39 3.20 20.79
CA LEU A 56 -1.71 3.12 21.41
C LEU A 56 -1.73 2.33 22.71
N VAL A 57 -1.02 1.20 22.75
CA VAL A 57 -0.92 0.37 23.97
C VAL A 57 -0.26 1.16 25.08
N ASP A 58 0.84 1.85 24.78
CA ASP A 58 1.54 2.69 25.75
C ASP A 58 0.64 3.85 26.22
N LEU A 59 0.04 4.59 25.28
CA LEU A 59 -0.88 5.68 25.59
C LEU A 59 -2.02 5.22 26.48
N LYS A 60 -2.61 4.04 26.25
CA LYS A 60 -3.70 3.50 27.08
C LYS A 60 -3.29 3.33 28.55
N SER A 61 -2.02 3.04 28.83
CA SER A 61 -1.49 2.86 30.19
C SER A 61 -1.34 4.17 30.98
N VAL A 62 -1.30 5.32 30.29
CA VAL A 62 -1.16 6.64 30.92
C VAL A 62 -2.43 7.00 31.71
N LYS A 63 -2.29 7.29 33.02
CA LYS A 63 -3.44 7.59 33.91
C LYS A 63 -4.14 8.91 33.58
N SER A 64 -3.38 9.99 33.40
CA SER A 64 -3.93 11.32 33.08
C SER A 64 -3.59 11.67 31.64
N LYS A 65 -4.51 11.38 30.72
CA LYS A 65 -4.36 11.65 29.28
C LYS A 65 -4.94 13.02 28.94
N SER A 66 -4.26 13.77 28.08
CA SER A 66 -4.85 14.93 27.40
C SER A 66 -6.02 14.49 26.51
N GLU A 67 -6.85 15.43 26.06
CA GLU A 67 -7.94 15.13 25.12
C GLU A 67 -7.43 14.50 23.81
N LEU A 68 -6.30 14.99 23.29
CA LEU A 68 -5.61 14.38 22.16
C LEU A 68 -5.20 12.94 22.48
N GLY A 69 -4.63 12.69 23.66
CA GLY A 69 -4.22 11.35 24.08
C GLY A 69 -5.40 10.38 24.22
N LYS A 70 -6.57 10.86 24.67
CA LYS A 70 -7.81 10.07 24.71
C LYS A 70 -8.29 9.70 23.31
N GLN A 71 -8.31 10.67 22.39
CA GLN A 71 -8.73 10.43 21.00
C GLN A 71 -7.81 9.44 20.31
N ILE A 72 -6.49 9.65 20.38
CA ILE A 72 -5.51 8.74 19.78
C ILE A 72 -5.67 7.34 20.37
N ALA A 73 -5.71 7.19 21.71
CA ALA A 73 -5.89 5.90 22.37
C ALA A 73 -7.13 5.11 21.91
N GLY A 74 -8.18 5.81 21.45
CA GLY A 74 -9.39 5.23 20.88
C GLY A 74 -9.25 4.71 19.43
N SER A 75 -8.21 5.11 18.70
CA SER A 75 -8.06 4.82 17.26
C SER A 75 -7.64 3.39 16.90
N GLY A 76 -7.62 2.47 17.86
CA GLY A 76 -7.11 1.11 17.67
C GLY A 76 -7.86 0.31 16.60
N ASP A 77 -9.17 0.46 16.52
CA ASP A 77 -9.97 -0.27 15.53
C ASP A 77 -9.77 0.30 14.12
N PHE A 78 -9.55 1.61 14.00
CA PHE A 78 -9.15 2.22 12.72
C PHE A 78 -7.81 1.69 12.23
N LEU A 79 -6.81 1.50 13.12
CA LEU A 79 -5.53 0.92 12.71
C LEU A 79 -5.67 -0.52 12.19
N LYS A 80 -6.56 -1.33 12.79
CA LYS A 80 -6.83 -2.70 12.31
C LYS A 80 -7.52 -2.68 10.95
N ILE A 81 -8.54 -1.84 10.77
CA ILE A 81 -9.24 -1.69 9.48
C ILE A 81 -8.27 -1.19 8.42
N SER A 82 -7.40 -0.23 8.74
CA SER A 82 -6.35 0.24 7.84
C SER A 82 -5.40 -0.88 7.43
N ALA A 83 -4.98 -1.77 8.35
CA ALA A 83 -4.14 -2.92 8.01
C ALA A 83 -4.82 -3.83 6.96
N ALA A 84 -6.10 -4.14 7.17
CA ALA A 84 -6.88 -4.95 6.24
C ALA A 84 -7.07 -4.24 4.88
N ALA A 85 -7.36 -2.93 4.92
CA ALA A 85 -7.54 -2.11 3.74
C ALA A 85 -6.26 -2.02 2.89
N ILE A 86 -5.09 -1.85 3.51
CA ILE A 86 -3.78 -1.84 2.81
C ILE A 86 -3.61 -3.11 1.99
N ILE A 87 -3.87 -4.27 2.59
CA ILE A 87 -3.74 -5.57 1.93
C ILE A 87 -4.80 -5.71 0.82
N GLY A 88 -6.06 -5.43 1.13
CA GLY A 88 -7.18 -5.57 0.18
C GLY A 88 -7.03 -4.67 -1.05
N PHE A 89 -6.75 -3.38 -0.85
CA PHE A 89 -6.52 -2.45 -1.94
C PHE A 89 -5.21 -2.75 -2.69
N GLY A 90 -4.18 -3.23 -1.98
CA GLY A 90 -2.94 -3.68 -2.61
C GLY A 90 -3.17 -4.78 -3.65
N PHE A 91 -3.94 -5.82 -3.30
CA PHE A 91 -4.30 -6.88 -4.23
C PHE A 91 -5.20 -6.38 -5.37
N ALA A 92 -6.18 -5.53 -5.08
CA ALA A 92 -7.07 -4.98 -6.09
C ALA A 92 -6.30 -4.17 -7.15
N VAL A 93 -5.42 -3.27 -6.71
CA VAL A 93 -4.59 -2.46 -7.63
C VAL A 93 -3.63 -3.34 -8.40
N PHE A 94 -3.02 -4.34 -7.76
CA PHE A 94 -2.11 -5.24 -8.45
C PHE A 94 -2.82 -6.03 -9.56
N ALA A 95 -4.04 -6.53 -9.30
CA ALA A 95 -4.85 -7.20 -10.32
C ALA A 95 -5.16 -6.28 -11.51
N LEU A 96 -5.49 -5.01 -11.26
CA LEU A 96 -5.73 -4.02 -12.31
C LEU A 96 -4.46 -3.75 -13.14
N VAL A 97 -3.29 -3.68 -12.50
CA VAL A 97 -2.02 -3.50 -13.21
C VAL A 97 -1.72 -4.70 -14.09
N VAL A 98 -1.88 -5.93 -13.57
CA VAL A 98 -1.69 -7.16 -14.36
C VAL A 98 -2.62 -7.18 -15.56
N TRP A 99 -3.91 -6.88 -15.35
CA TRP A 99 -4.88 -6.82 -16.43
C TRP A 99 -4.51 -5.76 -17.47
N SER A 100 -4.08 -4.56 -17.04
CA SER A 100 -3.74 -3.47 -17.96
C SER A 100 -2.45 -3.69 -18.76
N ILE A 101 -1.56 -4.58 -18.33
CA ILE A 101 -0.27 -4.85 -18.99
C ILE A 101 -0.32 -6.11 -19.86
N LEU A 102 -1.07 -7.13 -19.41
CA LEU A 102 -1.12 -8.46 -20.05
C LEU A 102 -2.41 -8.74 -20.83
N GLY A 103 -3.50 -8.01 -20.54
CA GLY A 103 -4.76 -8.09 -21.27
C GLY A 103 -4.76 -7.20 -22.49
#